data_AF-A0A3C0PEP2-F1
#
_entry.id   AF-A0A3C0PEP2-F1
#
_cell.length_a   1.000
_cell.length_b   1.000
_cell.length_c   1.000
_cell.angle_alpha   90.00
_cell.angle_beta   90.00
_cell.angle_gamma   90.00
#
_symmetry.space_group_name_H-M   'P 1'
#
loop_
_entity.id
_entity.type
_entity.pdbx_description
1 polymer ?
#
loop_
_entity_poly.entity_id
_entity_poly.type
_entity_poly.pdbx_seq_one_letter_code
_entity_poly.pdbx_strand_id
1 'polypeptide(L)' 'MYDNIKFRKRAGEFRWHSKQELYAYCKDTFGLMKHHVDKEIDVVLDDFKLRKHSPINIEELWQKVGLNIEKKFVG' A
#
# COMPACT_ATOMS: atom_id res chain seq x y z
N MET A 1 -21.96 5.99 28.54
CA MET A 1 -22.34 4.87 27.65
C MET A 1 -21.59 5.07 26.34
N TYR A 2 -20.56 4.27 26.10
CA TYR A 2 -19.89 4.21 24.81
C TYR A 2 -20.62 3.15 23.99
N ASP A 3 -21.19 3.51 22.82
CA ASP A 3 -21.45 2.51 21.80
C ASP A 3 -21.46 3.10 20.37
N ASN A 4 -20.35 2.81 19.68
CA ASN A 4 -20.26 2.37 18.29
C ASN A 4 -20.94 3.17 17.19
N ILE A 5 -20.36 4.32 16.85
CA ILE A 5 -20.35 4.73 15.44
C ILE A 5 -19.33 3.85 14.71
N LYS A 6 -19.83 2.73 14.16
CA LYS A 6 -19.14 1.95 13.12
C LYS A 6 -18.92 2.85 11.91
N PHE A 7 -17.86 3.63 11.91
CA PHE A 7 -17.29 4.19 10.70
C PHE A 7 -16.77 3.03 9.86
N ARG A 8 -17.66 2.48 9.02
CA ARG A 8 -17.23 1.87 7.77
C ARG A 8 -16.45 2.96 7.03
N LYS A 9 -15.12 3.00 7.22
CA LYS A 9 -14.19 3.79 6.42
C LYS A 9 -14.36 3.34 4.98
N ARG A 10 -15.30 3.98 4.28
CA ARG A 10 -15.44 3.93 2.82
C ARG A 10 -14.09 4.36 2.28
N ALA A 11 -13.42 3.45 1.58
CA ALA A 11 -12.13 3.64 0.91
C ALA A 11 -11.25 4.66 1.64
N GLY A 12 -10.59 4.22 2.71
CA GLY A 12 -9.72 5.07 3.52
C GLY A 12 -8.78 5.86 2.61
N GLU A 13 -8.65 7.15 2.89
CA GLU A 13 -7.71 8.05 2.22
C GLU A 13 -6.41 7.30 1.93
N PHE A 14 -5.94 7.41 0.68
CA PHE A 14 -4.68 6.83 0.28
C PHE A 14 -3.61 7.35 1.25
N ARG A 15 -2.95 6.44 1.97
CA ARG A 15 -1.94 6.82 2.97
C ARG A 15 -0.64 7.30 2.32
N TRP A 16 -0.40 6.85 1.09
CA TRP A 16 0.79 7.15 0.33
C TRP A 16 0.38 7.64 -1.05
N HIS A 17 0.63 8.92 -1.33
CA HIS A 17 0.36 9.53 -2.64
C HIS A 17 1.59 9.43 -3.55
N SER A 18 2.76 9.15 -2.98
CA SER A 18 4.02 9.04 -3.69
C SER A 18 4.87 7.83 -3.27
N LYS A 19 5.70 7.38 -4.20
CA LYS A 19 6.71 6.33 -3.96
C LYS A 19 7.71 6.71 -2.87
N GLN A 20 8.00 8.00 -2.73
CA GLN A 20 8.93 8.52 -1.71
C GLN A 20 8.36 8.39 -0.30
N GLU A 21 7.07 8.69 -0.11
CA GLU A 21 6.37 8.50 1.17
C GLU A 21 6.33 7.02 1.56
N LEU A 22 6.05 6.14 0.60
CA LEU A 22 6.07 4.71 0.82
C LEU A 22 7.45 4.21 1.27
N TYR A 23 8.53 4.65 0.61
CA TYR A 23 9.89 4.32 1.03
C TYR A 23 10.23 4.84 2.42
N ALA A 24 9.87 6.09 2.72
CA ALA A 24 10.11 6.68 4.03
C ALA A 24 9.40 5.89 5.12
N TYR A 25 8.12 5.59 4.90
CA TYR A 25 7.32 4.78 5.81
C TYR A 25 7.89 3.37 6.01
N CYS A 26 8.19 2.64 4.93
CA CYS A 26 8.73 1.28 5.05
C CYS A 26 10.11 1.24 5.72
N LYS A 27 10.94 2.27 5.51
CA LYS A 27 12.22 2.41 6.19
C LYS A 27 12.04 2.70 7.69
N ASP A 28 11.15 3.64 8.03
CA ASP A 28 10.94 4.09 9.41
C ASP A 28 10.22 3.03 10.26
N THR A 29 9.18 2.41 9.70
CA THR A 29 8.34 1.43 10.40
C THR A 29 8.93 0.02 10.42
N PHE A 30 9.52 -0.43 9.31
CA PHE A 30 9.97 -1.82 9.16
C PHE A 30 11.49 -1.95 8.95
N GLY A 31 12.24 -0.86 8.93
CA GLY A 31 13.68 -0.89 8.64
C GLY A 31 14.00 -1.32 7.19
N LEU A 32 13.03 -1.27 6.28
CA LEU A 32 13.20 -1.80 4.93
C LEU A 32 14.01 -0.85 4.04
N MET A 33 14.93 -1.45 3.28
CA MET A 33 15.65 -0.76 2.22
C MET A 33 14.79 -0.63 0.96
N LYS A 34 15.06 0.39 0.14
CA LYS A 34 14.32 0.70 -1.10
C LYS A 34 14.14 -0.53 -2.02
N HIS A 35 15.16 -1.38 -2.14
CA HIS A 35 15.10 -2.57 -2.99
C HIS A 35 14.07 -3.61 -2.54
N HIS A 36 13.74 -3.69 -1.25
CA HIS A 36 12.67 -4.57 -0.76
C HIS A 36 11.30 -4.04 -1.20
N VAL A 37 11.13 -2.72 -1.11
CA VAL A 37 9.90 -2.05 -1.53
C VAL A 37 9.76 -2.12 -3.06
N ASP A 38 10.84 -1.96 -3.82
CA ASP A 38 10.82 -2.11 -5.28
C ASP A 38 10.39 -3.50 -5.73
N LYS A 39 10.87 -4.57 -5.08
CA LYS A 39 10.40 -5.93 -5.34
C LYS A 39 8.90 -6.07 -5.12
N GLU A 40 8.35 -5.45 -4.08
CA GLU A 40 6.92 -5.49 -3.82
C GLU A 40 6.13 -4.67 -4.85
N ILE A 41 6.68 -3.52 -5.28
CA ILE A 41 6.10 -2.72 -6.37
C ILE A 41 5.99 -3.57 -7.64
N ASP A 42 7.02 -4.31 -8.01
CA ASP A 42 7.00 -5.18 -9.19
C ASP A 42 5.94 -6.28 -9.08
N VAL A 43 5.82 -6.92 -7.92
CA VAL A 43 4.77 -7.94 -7.65
C VAL A 43 3.37 -7.35 -7.81
N VAL A 44 3.13 -6.17 -7.23
CA VAL A 44 1.82 -5.53 -7.32
C VAL A 44 1.55 -5.03 -8.75
N LEU A 45 2.55 -4.50 -9.44
CA LEU A 45 2.43 -4.11 -10.85
C LEU A 45 2.08 -5.31 -11.75
N ASP A 46 2.63 -6.50 -11.47
CA ASP A 46 2.28 -7.71 -12.20
C ASP A 46 0.81 -8.11 -11.99
N ASP A 47 0.29 -8.02 -10.76
CA ASP A 47 -1.14 -8.20 -10.45
C ASP A 47 -2.02 -7.20 -11.22
N PHE A 48 -1.59 -5.93 -11.34
CA PHE A 48 -2.29 -4.94 -12.13
C PHE A 48 -2.23 -5.23 -13.64
N LYS A 49 -1.09 -5.69 -14.17
CA LYS A 49 -0.96 -6.09 -15.59
C LYS A 49 -1.89 -7.24 -15.97
N LEU A 50 -2.14 -8.17 -15.03
CA LEU A 50 -3.12 -9.25 -15.22
C LEU A 50 -4.54 -8.71 -15.39
N ARG A 51 -4.86 -7.53 -14.82
CA ARG A 51 -6.11 -6.80 -15.06
C ARG A 51 -6.02 -5.97 -16.35
N LYS A 52 -5.81 -6.66 -17.48
CA LYS A 52 -5.47 -6.17 -18.83
C LYS A 52 -6.24 -4.94 -19.40
N HIS A 53 -7.26 -4.40 -18.75
CA HIS A 53 -8.13 -3.35 -19.28
C HIS A 53 -8.44 -2.19 -18.31
N SER A 54 -7.77 -2.11 -17.15
CA SER A 54 -7.97 -0.98 -16.23
C SER A 54 -6.74 -0.08 -16.18
N PRO A 55 -6.90 1.26 -16.26
CA PRO A 55 -5.79 2.16 -16.02
C PRO A 55 -5.28 1.96 -14.58
N ILE A 56 -3.97 1.81 -14.43
CA ILE A 56 -3.36 1.70 -13.10
C ILE A 56 -3.43 3.08 -12.44
N ASN A 57 -4.21 3.19 -11.36
CA ASN A 57 -4.11 4.36 -10.50
C ASN A 57 -2.83 4.24 -9.66
N ILE A 58 -1.95 5.22 -9.79
CA ILE A 58 -0.67 5.29 -9.07
C ILE A 58 -0.88 5.32 -7.55
N GLU A 59 -1.93 5.99 -7.07
CA GLU A 59 -2.23 6.03 -5.63
C GLU A 59 -2.73 4.66 -5.12
N GLU A 60 -3.53 3.98 -5.92
CA GLU A 60 -3.97 2.61 -5.61
C GLU A 60 -2.79 1.63 -5.58
N LEU A 61 -1.83 1.82 -6.49
CA LEU A 61 -0.59 1.04 -6.52
C LEU A 61 0.17 1.20 -5.19
N TRP A 62 0.45 2.43 -4.76
CA TRP A 62 1.19 2.66 -3.50
C TRP A 62 0.43 2.16 -2.28
N GLN A 63 -0.88 2.36 -2.25
CA GLN A 63 -1.73 1.84 -1.19
C GLN A 63 -1.65 0.32 -1.10
N LYS A 64 -1.74 -0.38 -2.23
CA LYS A 64 -1.69 -1.84 -2.27
C LYS A 64 -0.32 -2.38 -1.90
N VAL A 65 0.76 -1.72 -2.33
CA VAL A 65 2.12 -2.08 -1.93
C VAL A 65 2.31 -1.92 -0.42
N GLY A 66 1.94 -0.78 0.15
CA GLY A 66 2.08 -0.54 1.58
C GLY A 66 1.26 -1.53 2.42
N LEU A 67 0.02 -1.81 2.02
CA LEU A 67 -0.83 -2.81 2.68
C LEU A 67 -0.25 -4.24 2.58
N ASN A 68 0.34 -4.60 1.44
CA ASN A 68 1.01 -5.90 1.29
C ASN A 68 2.23 -6.02 2.22
N ILE A 69 3.02 -4.94 2.34
CA ILE A 69 4.17 -4.90 3.25
C ILE A 69 3.67 -4.99 4.70
N GLU A 70 2.69 -4.19 5.11
CA GLU A 70 2.10 -4.28 6.45
C GLU A 70 1.63 -5.72 6.75
N LYS A 71 0.93 -6.36 5.80
CA LYS A 71 0.46 -7.73 5.96
C LYS A 71 1.59 -8.76 6.12
N LYS A 72 2.75 -8.55 5.49
CA LYS A 72 3.91 -9.46 5.57
C LYS A 72 4.73 -9.30 6.85
N PHE A 73 4.72 -8.12 7.46
CA PHE A 73 5.58 -7.78 8.60
C PHE A 73 4.83 -7.62 9.92
N VAL A 74 3.53 -7.33 9.89
CA VAL A 74 2.66 -7.22 11.07
C VAL A 74 1.81 -8.47 11.28
N GLY A 75 1.60 -9.27 10.23
CA GLY A 75 0.78 -10.48 10.21
C GLY A 75 1.54 -11.77 10.49
#